data_AF-A0A8J4YQM3-F1
#
_entry.id   AF-A0A8J4YQM3-F1
#
_cell.length_a   1.000
_cell.length_b   1.000
_cell.length_c   1.000
_cell.angle_alpha   90.00
_cell.angle_beta   90.00
_cell.angle_gamma   90.00
#
_symmetry.space_group_name_H-M   'P 1'
#
loop_
_entity.id
_entity.type
_entity.pdbx_description
1 polymer ?
#
loop_
_entity_poly.entity_id
_entity_poly.type
_entity_poly.pdbx_seq_one_letter_code
_entity_poly.pdbx_strand_id
1 'polypeptide(L)' 'MAWSCMTNAEVLHQVEHGYRMPPPPSCTTTLYDIMVECWHKDPMKRPTFETLTWKLEDFFTLDNSEYKEATVAY' A
#
# COMPACT_ATOMS: atom_id res chain seq x y z
N MET A 1 -0.32 10.22 10.79
CA MET A 1 -0.06 11.67 10.65
C MET A 1 1.01 11.88 9.59
N ALA A 2 0.67 11.78 8.30
CA ALA A 2 1.72 11.67 7.28
C ALA A 2 1.68 12.78 6.20
N TRP A 3 0.68 13.65 6.27
CA TRP A 3 0.63 14.93 5.54
C TRP A 3 0.08 16.08 6.39
N SER A 4 -0.25 15.82 7.67
CA SER A 4 -1.02 16.73 8.52
C SER A 4 -0.26 17.99 8.96
N CYS A 5 1.05 18.07 8.70
CA CYS A 5 1.87 19.26 8.97
C CYS A 5 2.16 20.08 7.70
N MET A 6 1.69 19.65 6.53
CA MET A 6 1.97 20.27 5.24
C MET A 6 0.69 20.84 4.64
N THR A 7 0.80 22.01 4.02
CA THR A 7 -0.27 22.59 3.21
C THR A 7 -0.37 21.86 1.86
N ASN A 8 -1.54 21.89 1.21
CA ASN A 8 -1.76 21.22 -0.08
C ASN A 8 -0.72 21.63 -1.15
N ALA A 9 -0.24 22.87 -1.12
CA ALA A 9 0.79 23.36 -2.04
C ALA A 9 2.16 22.71 -1.80
N GLU A 10 2.55 22.55 -0.53
CA GLU A 10 3.80 21.87 -0.16
C GLU A 10 3.74 20.38 -0.50
N VAL A 11 2.58 19.74 -0.30
CA VAL A 11 2.36 18.34 -0.70
C VAL A 11 2.54 18.18 -2.21
N LEU A 12 1.93 19.05 -3.02
CA LEU A 12 2.06 19.00 -4.47
C LEU A 12 3.53 19.13 -4.91
N HIS A 13 4.24 20.11 -4.34
CA HIS A 13 5.66 20.32 -4.65
C HIS A 13 6.52 19.10 -4.29
N GLN A 14 6.30 18.50 -3.12
CA GLN A 14 7.03 17.32 -2.68
C GLN A 14 6.72 16.10 -3.55
N VAL A 15 5.46 15.88 -3.92
CA VAL A 15 5.05 14.79 -4.82
C VAL A 15 5.70 14.94 -6.20
N GLU A 16 5.82 16.15 -6.73
CA GLU A 16 6.54 16.44 -7.98
C GLU A 16 8.04 16.14 -7.87
N HIS A 17 8.65 16.43 -6.73
CA HIS A 17 10.05 16.12 -6.43
C HIS A 17 10.30 14.63 -6.16
N GLY A 18 9.25 13.79 -6.20
CA GLY A 18 9.35 12.35 -6.01
C GLY A 18 9.24 11.92 -4.55
N TYR A 19 8.98 12.83 -3.62
CA TYR A 19 8.65 12.45 -2.24
C TYR A 19 7.35 11.63 -2.25
N ARG A 20 7.38 10.54 -1.49
CA ARG A 20 6.23 9.68 -1.23
C ARG A 20 6.15 9.46 0.27
N MET A 21 4.94 9.27 0.74
CA MET A 21 4.65 9.08 2.15
C MET A 21 5.36 7.82 2.66
N PRO A 22 6.13 7.88 3.77
CA PRO A 22 6.73 6.68 4.34
C PRO A 22 5.64 5.73 4.86
N PRO A 23 5.95 4.42 4.97
CA PRO A 23 5.00 3.43 5.44
C PRO A 23 4.52 3.77 6.86
N PRO A 24 3.21 3.71 7.14
CA PRO A 24 2.70 3.80 8.50
C PRO A 24 3.26 2.65 9.37
N PRO A 25 3.45 2.85 10.68
CA PRO A 25 4.02 1.83 11.58
C PRO A 25 3.17 0.55 11.73
N SER A 26 1.90 0.58 11.32
CA SER A 26 0.98 -0.55 11.33
C SER A 26 0.71 -1.13 9.93
N CYS A 27 1.45 -0.69 8.91
CA CYS A 27 1.23 -1.12 7.53
C CYS A 27 2.23 -2.22 7.17
N THR A 28 1.73 -3.33 6.63
CA THR A 28 2.57 -4.41 6.13
C THR A 28 3.38 -3.93 4.93
N THR A 29 4.61 -4.43 4.78
CA THR A 29 5.48 -4.08 3.66
C THR A 29 4.79 -4.39 2.33
N THR A 30 4.07 -5.51 2.24
CA THR A 30 3.32 -5.92 1.04
C THR A 30 2.24 -4.91 0.64
N LEU A 31 1.48 -4.38 1.59
CA LEU A 31 0.45 -3.37 1.29
C LEU A 31 1.08 -2.04 0.88
N TYR A 32 2.22 -1.70 1.49
CA TYR A 32 2.97 -0.50 1.10
C TYR A 32 3.56 -0.61 -0.30
N ASP A 33 4.04 -1.78 -0.72
CA ASP A 33 4.54 -2.00 -2.09
C ASP A 33 3.42 -1.79 -3.12
N ILE A 34 2.20 -2.28 -2.84
CA ILE A 34 1.02 -2.01 -3.69
C ILE A 34 0.75 -0.50 -3.78
N MET A 35 0.85 0.25 -2.66
CA MET A 35 0.68 1.70 -2.67
C MET A 35 1.76 2.42 -3.51
N VAL A 36 3.02 1.98 -3.43
CA VAL A 36 4.13 2.54 -4.23
C VAL A 36 3.92 2.31 -5.72
N GLU A 37 3.45 1.12 -6.11
CA GLU A 37 3.07 0.82 -7.50
C GLU A 37 1.96 1.75 -8.00
N CYS A 38 0.96 2.03 -7.17
CA CYS A 38 -0.11 2.98 -7.51
C CYS A 38 0.41 4.42 -7.66
N TRP A 39 1.45 4.78 -6.91
CA TRP A 39 2.06 6.11 -6.93
C TRP A 39 3.17 6.29 -7.96
N HIS A 40 3.29 5.35 -8.91
CA HIS A 40 4.30 5.40 -9.96
C HIS A 40 4.22 6.70 -10.77
N LYS A 41 5.38 7.29 -11.07
CA LYS A 41 5.49 8.57 -11.82
C LYS A 41 4.88 8.47 -13.22
N ASP A 42 5.17 7.37 -13.90
CA ASP A 42 4.57 7.02 -15.18
C ASP A 42 3.17 6.43 -14.98
N PRO A 43 2.10 7.05 -15.52
CA PRO A 43 0.74 6.55 -15.41
C PRO A 43 0.53 5.21 -16.11
N MET A 44 1.31 4.87 -17.14
CA MET A 44 1.19 3.60 -17.87
C MET A 44 1.72 2.41 -17.08
N LYS A 45 2.59 2.67 -16.09
CA LYS A 45 3.12 1.66 -15.18
C LYS A 45 2.25 1.46 -13.93
N ARG A 46 1.21 2.27 -13.74
CA ARG A 46 0.28 2.08 -12.63
C ARG A 46 -0.57 0.84 -12.92
N PRO A 47 -0.79 -0.03 -11.92
CA PRO A 47 -1.66 -1.17 -12.08
C PRO A 47 -3.08 -0.70 -12.44
N THR A 48 -3.79 -1.50 -13.23
CA THR A 48 -5.21 -1.26 -13.45
C THR A 48 -5.99 -1.57 -12.18
N PHE A 49 -7.22 -1.04 -12.07
CA PHE A 49 -8.11 -1.39 -10.95
C PHE A 49 -8.33 -2.91 -10.86
N GLU A 50 -8.41 -3.61 -11.99
CA GLU A 50 -8.54 -5.07 -12.01
C GLU A 50 -7.33 -5.76 -11.35
N THR A 51 -6.11 -5.39 -11.75
CA THR A 51 -4.88 -5.94 -11.14
C THR A 51 -4.77 -5.56 -9.67
N LEU A 52 -5.19 -4.34 -9.30
CA LEU A 52 -5.19 -3.89 -7.91
C LEU A 52 -6.15 -4.71 -7.05
N THR A 53 -7.36 -4.98 -7.53
CA THR A 53 -8.34 -5.83 -6.83
C THR A 53 -7.79 -7.22 -6.60
N TRP A 54 -7.22 -7.86 -7.63
CA TRP A 54 -6.58 -9.16 -7.51
C TRP A 54 -5.45 -9.17 -6.48
N LYS A 55 -4.57 -8.16 -6.49
CA LYS A 55 -3.47 -8.05 -5.51
C LYS A 55 -3.97 -7.86 -4.08
N LEU A 56 -5.05 -7.10 -3.89
CA LEU A 56 -5.64 -6.90 -2.57
C LEU A 56 -6.37 -8.16 -2.08
N GLU A 57 -7.12 -8.84 -2.94
CA GLU A 57 -7.76 -10.12 -2.62
C GLU A 57 -6.73 -11.18 -2.24
N ASP A 58 -5.63 -11.30 -2.99
CA ASP A 58 -4.52 -12.19 -2.66
C ASP A 58 -3.88 -11.82 -1.30
N PHE A 59 -3.65 -10.52 -1.06
CA PHE A 59 -3.13 -10.04 0.22
C PHE A 59 -4.05 -10.43 1.41
N PHE A 60 -5.37 -10.27 1.29
CA PHE A 60 -6.31 -10.62 2.36
C PHE A 60 -6.56 -12.13 2.51
N THR A 61 -6.38 -12.91 1.44
CA THR A 61 -6.48 -14.38 1.50
C THR A 61 -5.23 -15.02 2.11
N LEU A 62 -4.05 -14.47 1.84
CA LEU A 62 -2.80 -14.83 2.50
C LEU A 62 -2.80 -14.44 3.98
N ASP A 63 -3.30 -13.25 4.34
CA ASP A 63 -3.46 -12.82 5.75
C ASP A 63 -4.45 -13.71 6.54
N ASN A 64 -5.47 -14.26 5.86
CA ASN A 64 -6.38 -15.25 6.44
C ASN A 64 -5.75 -16.64 6.67
N SER A 65 -4.57 -16.93 6.11
CA SER A 65 -3.92 -18.24 6.23
C SER A 65 -3.23 -18.46 7.58
N GLU A 66 -3.01 -17.41 8.39
CA GLU A 66 -2.43 -17.55 9.74
C GLU A 66 -3.43 -17.94 10.85
N TYR A 67 -4.73 -18.17 10.54
CA TYR A 67 -5.76 -18.45 11.56
C TYR A 67 -6.42 -19.84 11.54
N LYS A 68 -5.79 -20.90 11.01
CA LYS A 68 -6.27 -22.30 11.20
C LYS A 68 -5.19 -23.38 11.37
N GLU A 69 -3.98 -23.07 11.82
CA GLU A 69 -2.99 -24.11 12.16
C GLU A 69 -2.80 -24.37 13.68
N ALA A 70 -3.75 -23.95 14.53
CA ALA A 70 -3.64 -24.11 15.98
C ALA A 70 -4.92 -24.57 16.71
N THR A 71 -5.84 -25.31 16.06
CA THR A 71 -7.02 -25.89 16.76
C THR A 71 -7.35 -27.35 16.44
N VAL A 72 -6.45 -28.12 15.81
CA VAL A 72 -6.62 -29.59 15.60
C VAL A 72 -5.55 -30.42 16.32
N ALA A 73 -4.85 -29.84 17.29
CA ALA A 73 -3.91 -30.60 18.12
C ALA A 73 -3.83 -30.01 19.54
N TYR A 74 -4.90 -30.16 20.33
CA TYR A 74 -4.85 -30.55 21.75
C TYR A 74 -6.25 -30.85 22.27
#